data_AF-V9IGM0-F1
#
_entry.id   AF-V9IGM0-F1
#
_cell.length_a   1.000
_cell.length_b   1.000
_cell.length_c   1.000
_cell.angle_alpha   90.00
_cell.angle_beta   90.00
_cell.angle_gamma   90.00
#
_symmetry.space_group_name_H-M   'P 1'
#
loop_
_entity.id
_entity.type
_entity.pdbx_description
1 polymer ?
#
loop_
_entity_poly.entity_id
_entity_poly.type
_entity_poly.pdbx_seq_one_letter_code
_entity_poly.pdbx_strand_id
1 'polypeptide(L)'
;MGRTVYAEERLHNYLISLVRPDEYTIGLIVGQVRFSTGQKDYIVHLAKTPPPIGKNVVEEILLNTIIKSEQNTIENHIKSVKDIPESWVADHAKHVTRMLPGGMRVLGTFIIGPEDSINDNNIQKFKSVLTTMHKNLLHNKYLCGDNNEEHLILNLNSITQKYKNYNI
;
A
#
# COMPACT_ATOMS: atom_id res chain seq x y z
N MET A 1 13.78 9.50 20.23
CA MET A 1 12.55 8.91 20.81
C MET A 1 11.82 8.22 19.67
N GLY A 2 11.44 6.95 19.82
CA GLY A 2 10.90 6.16 18.70
C GLY A 2 9.43 6.48 18.39
N ARG A 3 9.10 6.60 17.10
CA ARG A 3 7.72 6.67 16.60
C ARG A 3 7.00 5.37 16.93
N THR A 4 5.83 5.48 17.56
CA THR A 4 5.01 4.32 17.93
C THR A 4 3.76 4.28 17.06
N VAL A 5 3.51 3.13 16.43
CA VAL A 5 2.37 2.94 15.54
C VAL A 5 1.39 1.98 16.21
N TYR A 6 0.15 2.43 16.39
CA TYR A 6 -0.96 1.65 16.92
C TYR A 6 -1.83 1.16 15.78
N ALA A 7 -2.14 -0.13 15.77
CA ALA A 7 -3.02 -0.76 14.81
C ALA A 7 -3.94 -1.73 15.56
N GLU A 8 -5.19 -1.86 15.10
CA GLU A 8 -6.13 -2.82 15.66
C GLU A 8 -5.87 -4.25 15.14
N GLU A 9 -6.21 -5.25 15.94
CA GLU A 9 -6.04 -6.67 15.62
C GLU A 9 -6.75 -7.08 14.32
N ARG A 10 -7.88 -6.44 13.97
CA ARG A 10 -8.55 -6.69 12.68
C ARG A 10 -7.67 -6.42 11.47
N LEU A 11 -6.74 -5.46 11.56
CA LEU A 11 -5.81 -5.14 10.48
C LEU A 11 -4.74 -6.23 10.34
N HIS A 12 -4.37 -6.86 11.46
CA HIS A 12 -3.51 -8.03 11.44
C HIS A 12 -4.19 -9.22 10.76
N ASN A 13 -5.44 -9.51 11.12
CA ASN A 13 -6.22 -10.56 10.47
C ASN A 13 -6.42 -10.29 8.97
N TYR A 14 -6.63 -9.02 8.60
CA TYR A 14 -6.71 -8.61 7.20
C TYR A 14 -5.39 -8.86 6.46
N LEU A 15 -4.26 -8.49 7.03
CA LEU A 15 -2.95 -8.77 6.45
C LEU A 15 -2.72 -10.26 6.23
N ILE A 16 -3.06 -11.10 7.22
CA ILE A 16 -2.98 -12.56 7.11
C ILE A 16 -3.87 -13.06 5.96
N SER A 17 -5.09 -12.52 5.80
CA SER A 17 -5.98 -12.91 4.70
C SER A 17 -5.43 -12.57 3.30
N LEU A 18 -4.51 -11.61 3.22
CA LEU A 18 -3.86 -11.19 1.98
C LEU A 18 -2.57 -11.98 1.69
N VAL A 19 -2.09 -12.79 2.62
CA VAL A 19 -0.88 -13.60 2.44
C VAL A 19 -1.11 -14.64 1.36
N ARG A 20 -0.30 -14.56 0.30
CA ARG A 20 -0.19 -15.59 -0.73
C ARG A 20 1.26 -16.06 -0.80
N PRO A 21 1.50 -17.37 -0.91
CA PRO A 21 2.86 -17.93 -0.81
C PRO A 21 3.74 -17.66 -2.03
N ASP A 22 3.17 -17.29 -3.19
CA ASP A 22 3.93 -17.11 -4.44
C ASP A 22 3.77 -15.71 -5.06
N GLU A 23 3.19 -14.76 -4.32
CA GLU A 23 2.83 -13.44 -4.85
C GLU A 23 3.22 -12.32 -3.91
N TYR A 24 3.62 -11.19 -4.51
CA TYR A 24 3.76 -9.93 -3.79
C TYR A 24 2.45 -9.14 -3.84
N THR A 25 1.98 -8.71 -2.68
CA THR A 25 0.85 -7.78 -2.57
C THR A 25 1.34 -6.47 -1.99
N ILE A 26 1.03 -5.36 -2.65
CA ILE A 26 1.29 -4.00 -2.16
C ILE A 26 -0.02 -3.29 -1.86
N GLY A 27 0.01 -2.43 -0.85
CA GLY A 27 -1.09 -1.53 -0.53
C GLY A 27 -0.65 -0.30 0.22
N LEU A 28 -1.64 0.49 0.62
CA LEU A 28 -1.48 1.77 1.30
C LEU A 28 -1.87 1.62 2.77
N ILE A 29 -1.11 2.29 3.63
CA ILE A 29 -1.40 2.41 5.06
C ILE A 29 -2.15 3.72 5.26
N VAL A 30 -3.38 3.63 5.78
CA VAL A 30 -4.24 4.78 6.03
C VAL A 30 -4.45 4.94 7.53
N GLY A 31 -4.32 6.16 8.00
CA GLY A 31 -4.43 6.45 9.42
C GLY A 31 -4.49 7.91 9.74
N GLN A 32 -4.25 8.21 11.02
CA GLN A 32 -4.18 9.55 11.55
C GLN A 32 -2.82 9.75 12.20
N VAL A 33 -2.20 10.89 11.89
CA VAL A 33 -1.01 11.35 12.58
C VAL A 33 -1.43 12.27 13.70
N ARG A 34 -0.83 12.09 14.88
CA ARG A 34 -0.99 13.02 16.00
C ARG A 34 0.27 13.86 16.19
N PHE A 35 0.14 15.16 15.93
CA PHE A 35 1.19 16.19 16.07
C PHE A 35 1.68 16.47 17.51
N SER A 36 1.12 15.83 18.54
CA SER A 36 1.48 16.12 19.93
C SER A 36 2.58 15.18 20.43
N THR A 37 3.77 15.75 20.67
CA THR A 37 4.83 15.44 21.65
C THR A 37 5.26 13.98 21.90
N GLY A 38 4.70 13.00 21.20
CA GLY A 38 4.92 11.57 21.42
C GLY A 38 4.83 10.69 20.17
N GLN A 39 4.84 11.27 18.96
CA GLN A 39 4.88 10.58 17.66
C GLN A 39 4.07 9.26 17.64
N LYS A 40 2.77 9.38 17.94
CA LYS A 40 1.83 8.25 17.93
C LYS A 40 1.01 8.32 16.66
N ASP A 41 1.13 7.28 15.85
CA ASP A 41 0.29 7.11 14.67
C ASP A 41 -0.75 6.04 14.91
N TYR A 42 -1.95 6.27 14.39
CA TYR A 42 -3.03 5.30 14.46
C TYR A 42 -3.34 4.84 13.05
N ILE A 43 -3.06 3.58 12.76
CA ILE A 43 -3.50 2.93 11.53
C ILE A 43 -4.95 2.53 11.71
N VAL A 44 -5.79 3.04 10.81
CA VAL A 44 -7.24 2.78 10.81
C VAL A 44 -7.60 1.79 9.72
N HIS A 45 -6.89 1.81 8.59
CA HIS A 45 -7.22 1.00 7.44
C HIS A 45 -5.99 0.64 6.59
N LEU A 46 -6.07 -0.51 5.93
CA LEU A 46 -5.08 -0.98 4.96
C LEU A 46 -5.79 -1.17 3.61
N ALA A 47 -5.39 -0.38 2.62
CA ALA A 47 -5.99 -0.42 1.29
C ALA A 47 -5.09 -1.20 0.34
N LYS A 48 -5.46 -2.43 -0.02
CA LYS A 48 -4.76 -3.21 -1.04
C LYS A 48 -4.80 -2.46 -2.38
N THR A 49 -3.66 -2.33 -3.04
CA THR A 49 -3.60 -1.75 -4.38
C THR A 49 -4.20 -2.75 -5.38
N PRO A 50 -5.19 -2.35 -6.19
CA PRO A 50 -5.75 -3.24 -7.21
C PRO A 50 -4.65 -3.61 -8.21
N PRO A 51 -4.73 -4.77 -8.87
CA PRO A 51 -3.78 -5.10 -9.93
C PRO A 51 -3.86 -4.04 -11.05
N PRO A 52 -2.74 -3.70 -11.70
CA PRO A 52 -2.75 -2.77 -12.82
C PRO A 52 -3.61 -3.37 -13.93
N ILE A 53 -4.71 -2.70 -14.17
CA ILE A 53 -5.66 -3.03 -15.23
C ILE A 53 -4.98 -2.68 -16.56
N GLY A 54 -4.75 -3.70 -17.41
CA GLY A 54 -4.29 -3.45 -18.78
C GLY A 54 -5.24 -2.49 -19.49
N LYS A 55 -4.74 -1.68 -20.42
CA LYS A 55 -5.48 -0.60 -21.12
C LYS A 55 -6.75 -1.01 -21.91
N ASN A 56 -7.30 -2.21 -21.71
CA ASN A 56 -8.41 -2.82 -22.47
C ASN A 56 -9.62 -3.25 -21.62
N VAL A 57 -9.83 -2.72 -20.41
CA VAL A 57 -10.81 -3.30 -19.45
C VAL A 57 -12.10 -2.49 -19.29
N VAL A 58 -12.32 -1.45 -20.10
CA VAL A 58 -13.62 -0.75 -20.08
C VAL A 58 -14.75 -1.65 -20.63
N GLU A 59 -14.44 -2.60 -21.52
CA GLU A 59 -15.43 -3.60 -22.00
C GLU A 59 -15.54 -4.84 -21.10
N GLU A 60 -14.49 -5.23 -20.38
CA GLU A 60 -14.46 -6.50 -19.64
C GLU A 60 -15.21 -6.45 -18.30
N ILE A 61 -15.32 -5.28 -17.64
CA ILE A 61 -16.09 -5.14 -16.38
C ILE A 61 -17.59 -5.35 -16.63
N LEU A 62 -18.10 -4.92 -17.79
CA LEU A 62 -19.50 -5.18 -18.18
C LEU A 62 -19.73 -6.67 -18.49
N LEU A 63 -18.74 -7.38 -19.01
CA LEU A 63 -18.82 -8.79 -19.37
C LEU A 63 -18.61 -9.73 -18.16
N ASN A 64 -17.82 -9.34 -17.16
CA ASN A 64 -17.52 -10.15 -15.98
C ASN A 64 -18.71 -10.31 -15.01
N THR A 65 -19.78 -9.54 -15.18
CA THR A 65 -21.03 -9.78 -14.46
C THR A 65 -21.81 -10.98 -15.03
N ILE A 66 -21.52 -11.37 -16.28
CA ILE A 66 -22.24 -12.42 -17.02
C ILE A 66 -21.52 -13.77 -16.92
N ILE A 67 -20.18 -13.80 -16.81
CA ILE A 67 -19.39 -15.04 -16.94
C ILE A 67 -18.91 -15.52 -15.56
N LYS A 68 -19.82 -16.13 -14.80
CA LYS A 68 -19.47 -17.00 -13.66
C LYS A 68 -19.15 -18.41 -14.16
N SER A 69 -18.06 -18.61 -14.90
CA SER A 69 -17.49 -19.94 -15.18
C SER A 69 -16.29 -19.79 -16.12
N GLU A 70 -15.22 -20.55 -15.85
CA GLU A 70 -14.02 -20.71 -16.70
C GLU A 70 -12.86 -19.75 -16.42
N GLN A 71 -12.09 -20.15 -15.40
CA GLN A 71 -10.63 -20.32 -15.40
C GLN A 71 -9.79 -19.53 -16.45
N ASN A 72 -8.77 -18.85 -15.92
CA ASN A 72 -7.73 -18.04 -16.58
C ASN A 72 -7.99 -16.53 -16.67
N THR A 73 -8.19 -15.92 -15.50
CA THR A 73 -7.90 -14.51 -15.30
C THR A 73 -6.42 -14.24 -15.58
N ILE A 74 -6.10 -13.33 -16.49
CA ILE A 74 -4.76 -12.73 -16.61
C ILE A 74 -4.59 -11.83 -15.39
N GLU A 75 -4.39 -12.44 -14.24
CA GLU A 75 -4.09 -11.71 -13.02
C GLU A 75 -2.63 -11.28 -13.17
N ASN A 76 -2.41 -9.97 -13.32
CA ASN A 76 -1.09 -9.37 -13.34
C ASN A 76 -0.51 -9.46 -11.91
N HIS A 77 -0.12 -10.67 -11.49
CA HIS A 77 0.47 -10.92 -10.19
C HIS A 77 1.90 -10.39 -10.17
N ILE A 78 2.23 -9.65 -9.12
CA ILE A 78 3.58 -9.13 -8.90
C ILE A 78 4.44 -10.31 -8.43
N LYS A 79 5.24 -10.87 -9.33
CA LYS A 79 6.16 -11.98 -9.03
C LYS A 79 7.45 -11.51 -8.35
N SER A 80 7.85 -10.26 -8.57
CA SER A 80 9.03 -9.66 -7.95
C SER A 80 8.76 -8.24 -7.45
N VAL A 81 9.46 -7.85 -6.37
CA VAL A 81 9.47 -6.47 -5.84
C VAL A 81 9.82 -5.43 -6.92
N LYS A 82 10.64 -5.79 -7.91
CA LYS A 82 11.03 -4.90 -9.01
C LYS A 82 9.86 -4.54 -9.92
N ASP A 83 8.89 -5.44 -10.05
CA ASP A 83 7.75 -5.32 -10.95
C ASP A 83 6.63 -4.47 -10.35
N ILE A 84 6.81 -3.89 -9.16
CA ILE A 84 5.84 -3.00 -8.54
C ILE A 84 5.69 -1.73 -9.40
N PRO A 85 4.48 -1.48 -9.95
CA PRO A 85 4.21 -0.30 -10.78
C PRO A 85 4.07 0.95 -9.90
N GLU A 86 5.10 1.77 -9.85
CA GLU A 86 5.15 2.97 -9.00
C GLU A 86 4.05 3.99 -9.34
N SER A 87 3.79 4.20 -10.63
CA SER A 87 2.75 5.12 -11.11
C SER A 87 1.36 4.68 -10.65
N TRP A 88 1.08 3.38 -10.70
CA TRP A 88 -0.21 2.82 -10.29
C TRP A 88 -0.45 2.94 -8.80
N VAL A 89 0.59 2.71 -7.98
CA VAL A 89 0.52 2.92 -6.52
C VAL A 89 0.30 4.41 -6.20
N ALA A 90 0.96 5.31 -6.93
CA ALA A 90 0.78 6.76 -6.77
C ALA A 90 -0.64 7.23 -7.17
N ASP A 91 -1.20 6.71 -8.26
CA ASP A 91 -2.57 6.98 -8.68
C ASP A 91 -3.58 6.42 -7.67
N HIS A 92 -3.37 5.20 -7.18
CA HIS A 92 -4.18 4.63 -6.12
C HIS A 92 -4.15 5.50 -4.85
N ALA A 93 -2.98 5.98 -4.44
CA ALA A 93 -2.84 6.87 -3.30
C ALA A 93 -3.58 8.20 -3.49
N LYS A 94 -3.54 8.78 -4.68
CA LYS A 94 -4.30 9.99 -5.02
C LYS A 94 -5.80 9.77 -4.93
N HIS A 95 -6.30 8.63 -5.42
CA HIS A 95 -7.71 8.28 -5.33
C HIS A 95 -8.15 8.06 -3.88
N VAL A 96 -7.40 7.26 -3.12
CA VAL A 96 -7.68 7.02 -1.70
C VAL A 96 -7.70 8.33 -0.93
N THR A 97 -6.70 9.20 -1.12
CA THR A 97 -6.64 10.51 -0.43
C THR A 97 -7.90 11.36 -0.65
N ARG A 98 -8.51 11.31 -1.84
CA ARG A 98 -9.78 12.03 -2.13
C ARG A 98 -11.01 11.41 -1.46
N MET A 99 -10.94 10.13 -1.12
CA MET A 99 -12.01 9.36 -0.48
C MET A 99 -11.90 9.38 1.05
N LEU A 100 -10.78 9.83 1.61
CA LEU A 100 -10.59 9.85 3.05
C LEU A 100 -11.38 11.00 3.69
N PRO A 101 -12.04 10.74 4.85
CA PRO A 101 -12.66 11.79 5.63
C PRO A 101 -11.59 12.71 6.25
N GLY A 102 -12.00 13.93 6.61
CA GLY A 102 -11.12 14.91 7.21
C GLY A 102 -10.35 14.36 8.43
N GLY A 103 -9.04 14.62 8.48
CA GLY A 103 -8.14 14.13 9.53
C GLY A 103 -7.49 12.78 9.25
N MET A 104 -7.99 12.00 8.29
CA MET A 104 -7.32 10.77 7.82
C MET A 104 -6.38 11.06 6.66
N ARG A 105 -5.26 10.34 6.60
CA ARG A 105 -4.23 10.49 5.57
C ARG A 105 -3.61 9.15 5.23
N VAL A 106 -2.99 9.08 4.06
CA VAL A 106 -2.13 7.95 3.70
C VAL A 106 -0.78 8.14 4.39
N LEU A 107 -0.45 7.26 5.32
CA LEU A 107 0.78 7.31 6.14
C LEU A 107 1.97 6.65 5.42
N GLY A 108 1.71 5.74 4.49
CA GLY A 108 2.75 5.03 3.76
C GLY A 108 2.23 3.81 3.02
N THR A 109 3.07 2.80 2.86
CA THR A 109 2.77 1.60 2.07
C THR A 109 3.08 0.31 2.85
N PHE A 110 2.32 -0.74 2.57
CA PHE A 110 2.60 -2.07 3.10
C PHE A 110 2.82 -3.06 1.97
N ILE A 111 3.67 -4.05 2.24
CA ILE A 111 4.07 -5.06 1.26
C ILE A 111 4.07 -6.41 1.94
N ILE A 112 3.49 -7.38 1.25
CA ILE A 112 3.38 -8.77 1.68
C ILE A 112 4.08 -9.60 0.60
N GLY A 113 5.00 -10.47 0.98
CA GLY A 113 5.70 -11.32 0.02
C GLY A 113 6.45 -12.49 0.66
N PRO A 114 6.79 -13.53 -0.14
CA PRO A 114 7.42 -14.74 0.36
C PRO A 114 8.87 -14.57 0.80
N GLU A 115 9.61 -13.65 0.19
CA GLU A 115 10.95 -13.34 0.67
C GLU A 115 10.90 -12.29 1.79
N ASP A 116 11.89 -12.33 2.69
CA ASP A 116 12.23 -11.20 3.56
C ASP A 116 12.67 -10.04 2.65
N SER A 117 11.69 -9.35 2.08
CA SER A 117 11.79 -8.51 0.89
C SER A 117 12.56 -7.19 1.10
N ILE A 118 13.41 -7.11 2.11
CA ILE A 118 14.22 -5.94 2.44
C ILE A 118 15.68 -6.35 2.36
N ASN A 119 16.14 -6.55 1.12
CA ASN A 119 17.53 -6.39 0.75
C ASN A 119 17.75 -4.91 0.37
N ASP A 120 18.96 -4.37 0.42
CA ASP A 120 19.22 -2.93 0.19
C ASP A 120 18.60 -2.40 -1.12
N ASN A 121 18.57 -3.25 -2.15
CA ASN A 121 17.95 -2.94 -3.45
C ASN A 121 16.43 -2.75 -3.38
N ASN A 122 15.73 -3.50 -2.52
CA ASN A 122 14.28 -3.40 -2.38
C ASN A 122 13.88 -2.16 -1.58
N ILE A 123 14.70 -1.76 -0.59
CA ILE A 123 14.52 -0.49 0.14
C ILE A 123 14.56 0.69 -0.85
N GLN A 124 15.49 0.68 -1.80
CA GLN A 124 15.58 1.73 -2.82
C GLN A 124 14.32 1.78 -3.69
N LYS A 125 13.76 0.63 -4.07
CA LYS A 125 12.49 0.57 -4.82
C LYS A 125 11.31 1.09 -3.99
N PHE A 126 11.26 0.83 -2.69
CA PHE A 126 10.19 1.38 -1.85
C PHE A 126 10.34 2.88 -1.65
N LYS A 127 11.57 3.38 -1.51
CA LYS A 127 11.87 4.81 -1.52
C LYS A 127 11.44 5.48 -2.83
N SER A 128 11.66 4.83 -3.99
CA SER A 128 11.21 5.37 -5.28
C SER A 128 9.68 5.41 -5.37
N VAL A 129 8.99 4.32 -5.02
CA VAL A 129 7.51 4.27 -4.95
C VAL A 129 6.98 5.41 -4.09
N LEU A 130 7.57 5.60 -2.91
CA LEU A 130 7.14 6.61 -1.97
C LEU A 130 7.39 8.03 -2.48
N THR A 131 8.55 8.26 -3.08
CA THR A 131 8.90 9.54 -3.71
C THR A 131 7.95 9.86 -4.87
N THR A 132 7.62 8.87 -5.69
CA THR A 132 6.68 9.00 -6.80
C THR A 132 5.27 9.29 -6.31
N MET A 133 4.83 8.63 -5.23
CA MET A 133 3.57 8.93 -4.55
C MET A 133 3.55 10.36 -4.00
N HIS A 134 4.60 10.76 -3.28
CA HIS A 134 4.70 12.10 -2.69
C HIS A 134 4.66 13.20 -3.76
N LYS A 135 5.41 13.04 -4.85
CA LYS A 135 5.37 13.96 -6.01
C LYS A 135 3.96 14.08 -6.61
N ASN A 136 3.24 12.97 -6.74
CA ASN A 136 1.87 12.97 -7.27
C ASN A 136 0.88 13.68 -6.33
N LEU A 137 1.05 13.52 -5.02
CA LEU A 137 0.20 14.18 -4.03
C LEU A 137 0.50 15.68 -3.93
N LEU A 138 1.78 16.07 -3.93
CA LEU A 138 2.22 17.47 -3.90
C LEU A 138 1.75 18.29 -5.10
N HIS A 139 1.43 17.65 -6.22
CA HIS A 139 0.83 18.34 -7.36
C HIS A 139 -0.46 19.08 -6.98
N ASN A 140 -1.14 18.64 -5.92
CA ASN A 140 -2.24 19.37 -5.31
C ASN A 140 -1.98 19.65 -3.83
N LYS A 141 -1.50 20.86 -3.54
CA LYS A 141 -1.20 21.36 -2.18
C LYS A 141 -2.36 21.25 -1.19
N TYR A 142 -3.61 21.23 -1.66
CA TYR A 142 -4.78 21.13 -0.78
C TYR A 142 -5.24 19.70 -0.53
N LEU A 143 -4.69 18.73 -1.26
CA LEU A 143 -5.11 17.33 -1.16
C LEU A 143 -4.42 16.62 0.00
N CYS A 144 -3.12 16.86 0.17
CA CYS A 144 -2.37 16.48 1.34
C CYS A 144 -2.04 17.77 2.09
N GLY A 145 -2.56 17.92 3.33
CA GLY A 145 -2.13 19.03 4.20
C GLY A 145 -0.60 19.01 4.42
N ASP A 146 -0.07 19.96 5.19
CA ASP A 146 1.39 20.05 5.42
C ASP A 146 1.95 18.68 5.86
N ASN A 147 2.84 18.13 5.03
CA ASN A 147 3.32 16.75 5.08
C ASN A 147 4.84 16.76 5.15
N ASN A 148 5.36 17.13 6.32
CA ASN A 148 6.80 17.09 6.61
C ASN A 148 7.21 15.81 7.34
N GLU A 149 6.42 14.75 7.23
CA GLU A 149 6.56 13.56 8.05
C GLU A 149 7.08 12.36 7.26
N GLU A 150 7.90 11.56 7.94
CA GLU A 150 8.41 10.28 7.47
C GLU A 150 7.23 9.36 7.11
N HIS A 151 7.42 8.51 6.11
CA HIS A 151 6.41 7.58 5.69
C HIS A 151 6.67 6.18 6.27
N LEU A 152 5.58 5.47 6.56
CA LEU A 152 5.63 4.13 7.12
C LEU A 152 5.76 3.08 6.02
N ILE A 153 6.71 2.16 6.18
CA ILE A 153 6.81 0.96 5.36
C ILE A 153 6.65 -0.26 6.25
N LEU A 154 5.57 -1.01 6.01
CA LEU A 154 5.31 -2.28 6.66
C LEU A 154 5.67 -3.41 5.71
N ASN A 155 6.60 -4.27 6.11
CA ASN A 155 6.88 -5.51 5.38
C ASN A 155 6.40 -6.71 6.18
N LEU A 156 5.55 -7.52 5.56
CA LEU A 156 5.06 -8.79 6.10
C LEU A 156 5.61 -9.94 5.27
N ASN A 157 6.31 -10.85 5.93
CA ASN A 157 6.76 -12.07 5.28
C ASN A 157 5.60 -13.10 5.24
N SER A 158 5.24 -13.55 4.04
CA SER A 158 4.18 -14.54 3.80
C SER A 158 4.45 -15.91 4.41
N ILE A 159 5.72 -16.30 4.53
CA ILE A 159 6.18 -17.62 5.00
C ILE A 159 6.35 -17.64 6.52
N THR A 160 6.96 -16.59 7.08
CA THR A 160 7.27 -16.54 8.52
C THR A 160 6.22 -15.80 9.34
N GLN A 161 5.27 -15.12 8.70
CA GLN A 161 4.27 -14.24 9.31
C GLN A 161 4.87 -13.15 10.22
N LYS A 162 6.18 -12.91 10.11
CA LYS A 162 6.87 -11.85 10.85
C LYS A 162 6.66 -10.52 10.13
N TYR A 163 6.35 -9.50 10.91
CA TYR A 163 6.25 -8.12 10.44
C TYR A 163 7.50 -7.33 10.84
N LYS A 164 8.00 -6.50 9.92
CA LYS A 164 9.05 -5.51 10.19
C LYS A 164 8.56 -4.13 9.76
N ASN A 165 8.70 -3.16 10.66
CA ASN A 165 8.31 -1.77 10.44
C ASN A 165 9.55 -0.92 10.18
N TYR A 166 9.52 -0.09 9.14
CA TYR A 166 10.55 0.87 8.82
C TYR A 166 9.95 2.26 8.68
N ASN A 167 10.62 3.24 9.27
CA ASN A 167 10.33 4.66 9.08
C ASN A 167 11.39 5.21 8.12
N ILE A 168 10.95 5.81 7.01
CA ILE A 168 11.81 6.40 5.98
C ILE A 168 11.32 7.79 5.65
#